data_AF-A0A257N359-F1
#
_entry.id   AF-A0A257N359-F1
#
_cell.length_a   1.000
_cell.length_b   1.000
_cell.length_c   1.000
_cell.angle_alpha   90.00
_cell.angle_beta   90.00
_cell.angle_gamma   90.00
#
_symmetry.space_group_name_H-M   'P 1'
#
loop_
_entity.id
_entity.type
_entity.pdbx_description
1 polymer ?
#
loop_
_entity_poly.entity_id
_entity_poly.type
_entity_poly.pdbx_seq_one_letter_code
_entity_poly.pdbx_strand_id
1 'polypeptide(L)'
;MALSEQQRQKKLAKKKQKRGSAVKQKTPSITPSMKKAKPYAICPIHECLIPDDLFVSGLGELVVARRAPNGEIAMSAFVIDVFCLGVKDAMFLVMPESEYEQRIKARMFSTGERDFEKLHQTCAKKLLDGVVDFAKELGFAPHPDYKNAYELFGNIDAGACPVKYTYGKNGKPFYMNGPYESPADIERIINTLTKKCGPDGFHTLFRLTDAMDDYFM
;
A
#
# COMPACT_ATOMS: atom_id res chain seq x y z
N MET A 1 19.21 29.23 -16.35
CA MET A 1 20.19 29.12 -15.26
C MET A 1 19.99 27.79 -14.55
N ALA A 2 21.05 26.97 -14.45
CA ALA A 2 21.00 25.69 -13.75
C ALA A 2 20.80 25.93 -12.25
N LEU A 3 19.79 25.28 -11.65
CA LEU A 3 19.56 25.33 -10.21
C LEU A 3 20.77 24.70 -9.50
N SER A 4 21.31 25.37 -8.49
CA SER A 4 22.44 24.83 -7.73
C SER A 4 22.05 23.53 -7.03
N GLU A 5 23.02 22.64 -6.83
CA GLU A 5 22.80 21.32 -6.24
C GLU A 5 22.11 21.40 -4.86
N GLN A 6 22.42 22.44 -4.08
CA GLN A 6 21.76 22.74 -2.80
C GLN A 6 20.30 23.19 -2.96
N GLN A 7 19.96 23.95 -4.01
CA GLN A 7 18.57 24.32 -4.32
C GLN A 7 17.77 23.10 -4.82
N ARG A 8 18.41 22.19 -5.56
CA ARG A 8 17.81 20.92 -6.01
C ARG A 8 17.54 19.99 -4.83
N GLN A 9 18.48 19.87 -3.89
CA GLN A 9 18.32 19.07 -2.67
C GLN A 9 17.25 19.65 -1.74
N LYS A 10 17.19 20.98 -1.55
CA LYS A 10 16.10 21.63 -0.78
C LYS A 10 14.72 21.45 -1.42
N LYS A 11 14.64 21.45 -2.75
CA LYS A 11 13.38 21.22 -3.48
C LYS A 11 12.92 19.75 -3.39
N LEU A 12 13.86 18.80 -3.44
CA LEU A 12 13.60 17.37 -3.22
C LEU A 12 13.21 17.06 -1.76
N ALA A 13 13.81 17.75 -0.79
CA ALA A 13 13.47 17.65 0.63
C ALA A 13 12.07 18.20 0.93
N LYS A 14 11.73 19.40 0.40
CA LYS A 14 10.36 19.95 0.50
C LYS A 14 9.31 19.08 -0.19
N LYS A 15 9.66 18.41 -1.30
CA LYS A 15 8.79 17.44 -1.98
C LYS A 15 8.63 16.15 -1.15
N LYS A 16 9.66 15.71 -0.43
CA LYS A 16 9.60 14.58 0.54
C LYS A 16 8.84 14.89 1.83
N GLN A 17 8.90 16.12 2.34
CA GLN A 17 8.10 16.56 3.50
C GLN A 17 6.61 16.59 3.18
N LYS A 18 6.20 17.14 2.03
CA LYS A 18 4.79 17.08 1.58
C LYS A 18 4.29 15.66 1.26
N ARG A 19 5.20 14.72 0.96
CA ARG A 19 4.91 13.28 0.69
C ARG A 19 4.52 12.48 1.95
N GLY A 20 4.83 12.96 3.16
CA GLY A 20 4.42 12.30 4.41
C GLY A 20 2.96 12.56 4.77
N SER A 21 2.44 13.72 4.37
CA SER A 21 1.10 14.20 4.72
C SER A 21 0.00 13.69 3.78
N ALA A 22 0.35 13.23 2.57
CA ALA A 22 -0.61 12.82 1.53
C ALA A 22 -1.23 11.43 1.73
N VAL A 23 -0.76 10.65 2.71
CA VAL A 23 -1.24 9.26 2.95
C VAL A 23 -2.64 9.24 3.62
N LYS A 24 -3.14 10.36 4.15
CA LYS A 24 -4.60 10.59 4.31
C LYS A 24 -4.96 12.01 3.92
N GLN A 25 -5.18 12.24 2.63
CA GLN A 25 -6.43 12.93 2.33
C GLN A 25 -7.55 11.97 2.75
N LYS A 26 -8.26 12.33 3.84
CA LYS A 26 -9.48 11.64 4.27
C LYS A 26 -10.30 11.35 3.02
N THR A 27 -10.41 10.07 2.67
CA THR A 27 -11.45 9.60 1.76
C THR A 27 -12.74 10.23 2.30
N PRO A 28 -13.56 10.93 1.47
CA PRO A 28 -14.88 11.35 1.92
C PRO A 28 -15.55 10.10 2.50
N SER A 29 -16.24 10.23 3.63
CA SER A 29 -16.81 9.14 4.42
C SER A 29 -17.55 8.12 3.55
N ILE A 30 -16.82 7.13 3.03
CA ILE A 30 -17.37 5.90 2.50
C ILE A 30 -17.51 5.04 3.75
N THR A 31 -18.73 4.96 4.25
CA THR A 31 -19.07 4.09 5.38
C THR A 31 -18.48 2.71 5.10
N PRO A 32 -17.69 2.10 6.02
CA PRO A 32 -17.18 0.76 5.85
C PRO A 32 -18.35 -0.16 5.51
N SER A 33 -18.34 -0.67 4.28
CA SER A 33 -19.43 -1.53 3.83
C SER A 33 -19.31 -2.86 4.57
N MET A 34 -20.35 -3.27 5.30
CA MET A 34 -20.43 -4.64 5.86
C MET A 34 -20.50 -5.73 4.76
N LYS A 35 -20.44 -5.34 3.48
CA LYS A 35 -20.48 -6.26 2.34
C LYS A 35 -19.26 -7.18 2.35
N LYS A 36 -19.51 -8.45 2.06
CA LYS A 36 -18.48 -9.47 1.88
C LYS A 36 -17.96 -9.45 0.45
N ALA A 37 -16.65 -9.63 0.25
CA ALA A 37 -16.08 -9.64 -1.09
C ALA A 37 -16.29 -10.96 -1.84
N LYS A 38 -16.34 -12.08 -1.11
CA LYS A 38 -16.49 -13.44 -1.67
C LYS A 38 -17.58 -13.61 -2.74
N PRO A 39 -18.81 -13.07 -2.60
CA PRO A 39 -19.84 -13.20 -3.63
C PRO A 39 -19.44 -12.59 -4.99
N TYR A 40 -18.55 -11.59 -5.00
CA TYR A 40 -18.10 -10.90 -6.21
C TYR A 40 -16.89 -11.56 -6.85
N ALA A 41 -16.26 -12.54 -6.20
CA ALA A 41 -15.03 -13.18 -6.66
C ALA A 41 -15.20 -13.97 -7.98
N ILE A 42 -16.44 -14.34 -8.31
CA ILE A 42 -16.80 -15.01 -9.57
C ILE A 42 -17.00 -14.03 -10.74
N CYS A 43 -17.15 -12.73 -10.47
CA CYS A 43 -17.44 -11.74 -11.49
C CYS A 43 -16.20 -11.49 -12.37
N PRO A 44 -16.32 -11.11 -13.64
CA PRO A 44 -15.17 -10.82 -14.49
C PRO A 44 -14.24 -9.75 -13.90
N ILE A 45 -12.92 -9.95 -14.03
CA ILE A 45 -11.94 -8.92 -13.66
C ILE A 45 -12.17 -7.70 -14.56
N HIS A 46 -12.33 -6.55 -13.93
CA HIS A 46 -12.37 -5.25 -14.59
C HIS A 46 -10.93 -4.77 -14.81
N GLU A 47 -10.15 -4.66 -13.72
CA GLU A 47 -8.71 -4.36 -13.77
C GLU A 47 -8.03 -4.63 -12.42
N CYS A 48 -6.70 -4.66 -12.43
CA CYS A 48 -5.90 -4.46 -11.23
C CYS A 48 -4.92 -3.31 -11.48
N LEU A 49 -4.70 -2.46 -10.48
CA LEU A 49 -3.85 -1.28 -10.59
C LEU A 49 -2.81 -1.25 -9.48
N ILE A 50 -1.63 -0.74 -9.81
CA ILE A 50 -0.50 -0.62 -8.89
C ILE A 50 0.31 0.64 -9.20
N PRO A 51 0.97 1.28 -8.20
CA PRO A 51 1.91 2.37 -8.48
C PRO A 51 3.11 1.85 -9.27
N ASP A 52 3.49 2.59 -10.31
CA ASP A 52 4.66 2.28 -11.16
C ASP A 52 5.99 2.30 -10.36
N ASP A 53 6.03 3.10 -9.29
CA ASP A 53 7.18 3.27 -8.43
C ASP A 53 7.19 2.35 -7.19
N LEU A 54 6.27 1.38 -7.08
CA LEU A 54 6.06 0.61 -5.83
C LEU A 54 7.36 0.03 -5.26
N PHE A 55 8.18 -0.62 -6.08
CA PHE A 55 9.43 -1.25 -5.62
C PHE A 55 10.58 -0.25 -5.39
N VAL A 56 10.39 1.01 -5.80
CA VAL A 56 11.31 2.12 -5.50
C VAL A 56 10.89 2.84 -4.22
N SER A 57 9.59 3.10 -4.06
CA SER A 57 9.00 3.82 -2.93
C SER A 57 8.80 2.93 -1.70
N GLY A 58 8.59 1.64 -1.90
CA GLY A 58 8.37 0.63 -0.86
C GLY A 58 6.95 0.54 -0.35
N LEU A 59 6.10 1.52 -0.64
CA LEU A 59 4.75 1.63 -0.10
C LEU A 59 3.78 2.10 -1.18
N GLY A 60 2.69 1.37 -1.40
CA GLY A 60 1.70 1.73 -2.40
C GLY A 60 0.36 1.04 -2.20
N GLU A 61 -0.61 1.38 -3.05
CA GLU A 61 -1.96 0.83 -3.01
C GLU A 61 -2.16 -0.14 -4.18
N LEU A 62 -2.35 -1.42 -3.89
CA LEU A 62 -2.78 -2.40 -4.89
C LEU A 62 -4.30 -2.42 -4.95
N VAL A 63 -4.86 -2.25 -6.14
CA VAL A 63 -6.30 -2.27 -6.38
C VAL A 63 -6.66 -3.48 -7.24
N VAL A 64 -7.77 -4.14 -6.90
CA VAL A 64 -8.40 -5.18 -7.70
C VAL A 64 -9.87 -4.85 -7.85
N ALA A 65 -10.36 -4.80 -9.09
CA ALA A 65 -11.74 -4.49 -9.40
C ALA A 65 -12.37 -5.60 -10.25
N ARG A 66 -13.61 -5.94 -9.97
CA ARG A 66 -14.46 -6.84 -10.75
C ARG A 66 -15.78 -6.15 -11.10
N ARG A 67 -16.29 -6.41 -12.31
CA ARG A 67 -17.58 -5.86 -12.76
C ARG A 67 -18.70 -6.85 -12.44
N ALA A 68 -19.62 -6.46 -11.57
CA ALA A 68 -20.78 -7.25 -11.22
C ALA A 68 -21.84 -7.25 -12.36
N PRO A 69 -22.76 -8.23 -12.40
CA PRO A 69 -23.76 -8.33 -13.48
C PRO A 69 -24.68 -7.11 -13.60
N ASN A 70 -24.89 -6.37 -12.50
CA ASN A 70 -25.69 -5.15 -12.47
C ASN A 70 -24.91 -3.89 -12.93
N GLY A 71 -23.67 -4.04 -13.39
CA GLY A 71 -22.81 -2.94 -13.82
C GLY A 71 -22.08 -2.21 -12.67
N GLU A 72 -22.24 -2.64 -11.42
CA GLU A 72 -21.44 -2.12 -10.31
C GLU A 72 -19.99 -2.65 -10.37
N ILE A 73 -19.08 -1.88 -9.78
CA ILE A 73 -17.69 -2.29 -9.54
C ILE A 73 -17.56 -2.74 -8.10
N ALA A 74 -17.16 -4.00 -7.92
CA ALA A 74 -16.67 -4.54 -6.67
C ALA A 74 -15.16 -4.38 -6.62
N MET A 75 -14.66 -3.61 -5.66
CA MET A 75 -13.26 -3.21 -5.57
C MET A 75 -12.68 -3.59 -4.21
N SER A 76 -11.52 -4.23 -4.22
CA SER A 76 -10.64 -4.35 -3.06
C SER A 76 -9.42 -3.47 -3.26
N ALA A 77 -8.98 -2.80 -2.20
CA ALA A 77 -7.74 -2.03 -2.20
C ALA A 77 -6.89 -2.40 -0.97
N PHE A 78 -5.58 -2.45 -1.15
CA PHE A 78 -4.61 -2.86 -0.12
C PHE A 78 -3.46 -1.86 -0.07
N VAL A 79 -3.22 -1.26 1.10
CA VAL A 79 -2.00 -0.49 1.33
C VAL A 79 -0.90 -1.48 1.68
N ILE A 80 0.03 -1.68 0.76
CA ILE A 80 1.12 -2.67 0.87
C ILE A 80 2.47 -2.01 1.08
N ASP A 81 3.22 -2.55 2.02
CA ASP A 81 4.63 -2.28 2.29
C ASP A 81 5.47 -3.47 1.83
N VAL A 82 6.11 -3.34 0.67
CA VAL A 82 6.95 -4.39 0.07
C VAL A 82 8.33 -4.48 0.72
N PHE A 83 8.68 -3.55 1.59
CA PHE A 83 9.98 -3.49 2.25
C PHE A 83 9.97 -4.07 3.66
N CYS A 84 8.83 -4.13 4.35
CA CYS A 84 8.78 -4.63 5.72
C CYS A 84 7.41 -5.15 6.17
N LEU A 85 6.44 -4.26 6.37
CA LEU A 85 5.29 -4.54 7.24
C LEU A 85 4.16 -5.33 6.57
N GLY A 86 4.24 -5.59 5.27
CA GLY A 86 3.19 -6.32 4.56
C GLY A 86 1.96 -5.44 4.29
N VAL A 87 0.76 -5.99 4.49
CA VAL A 87 -0.49 -5.26 4.28
C VAL A 87 -0.82 -4.40 5.50
N LYS A 88 -0.69 -3.08 5.36
CA LYS A 88 -0.91 -2.11 6.44
C LYS A 88 -2.36 -1.69 6.58
N ASP A 89 -3.13 -1.73 5.50
CA ASP A 89 -4.56 -1.39 5.46
C ASP A 89 -5.22 -2.15 4.30
N ALA A 90 -6.52 -2.39 4.40
CA ALA A 90 -7.29 -3.04 3.36
C ALA A 90 -8.76 -2.61 3.41
N MET A 91 -9.41 -2.52 2.25
CA MET A 91 -10.84 -2.23 2.17
C MET A 91 -11.49 -3.00 1.03
N PHE A 92 -12.81 -3.19 1.16
CA PHE A 92 -13.67 -3.71 0.10
C PHE A 92 -14.91 -2.83 -0.05
N LEU A 93 -15.25 -2.47 -1.29
CA LEU A 93 -16.36 -1.60 -1.62
C LEU A 93 -17.10 -2.11 -2.86
N VAL A 94 -18.38 -1.79 -2.96
CA VAL A 94 -19.19 -2.02 -4.17
C VAL A 94 -19.88 -0.70 -4.49
N MET A 95 -19.71 -0.21 -5.70
CA MET A 95 -20.18 1.11 -6.13
C MET A 95 -20.55 1.11 -7.61
N PRO A 96 -21.34 2.09 -8.10
CA PRO A 96 -21.55 2.30 -9.53
C PRO A 96 -20.21 2.50 -10.27
N GLU A 97 -20.13 2.01 -11.52
CA GLU A 97 -18.92 2.17 -12.34
C GLU A 97 -18.51 3.64 -12.53
N SER A 98 -19.49 4.54 -12.64
CA SER A 98 -19.24 5.99 -12.71
C SER A 98 -18.55 6.54 -11.47
N GLU A 99 -18.91 6.07 -10.27
CA GLU A 99 -18.26 6.48 -9.01
C GLU A 99 -16.82 5.97 -8.93
N TYR A 100 -16.58 4.74 -9.38
CA TYR A 100 -15.25 4.17 -9.47
C TYR A 100 -14.35 4.98 -10.41
N GLU A 101 -14.81 5.25 -11.63
CA GLU A 101 -14.03 5.97 -12.64
C GLU A 101 -13.80 7.45 -12.27
N GLN A 102 -14.88 8.16 -11.92
CA GLN A 102 -14.85 9.62 -11.76
C GLN A 102 -14.30 10.06 -10.39
N ARG A 103 -14.32 9.19 -9.38
CA ARG A 103 -13.88 9.55 -8.02
C ARG A 103 -12.65 8.79 -7.58
N ILE A 104 -12.65 7.47 -7.72
CA ILE A 104 -11.53 6.65 -7.22
C ILE A 104 -10.35 6.71 -8.19
N LYS A 105 -10.55 6.29 -9.45
CA LYS A 105 -9.47 6.32 -10.46
C LYS A 105 -9.03 7.73 -10.75
N ALA A 106 -9.96 8.67 -10.97
CA ALA A 106 -9.60 10.07 -11.17
C ALA A 106 -8.68 10.59 -10.05
N ARG A 107 -8.94 10.28 -8.78
CA ARG A 107 -8.03 10.65 -7.66
C ARG A 107 -6.67 9.97 -7.75
N MET A 108 -6.61 8.68 -8.08
CA MET A 108 -5.35 7.95 -8.23
C MET A 108 -4.45 8.60 -9.29
N PHE A 109 -5.02 9.02 -10.42
CA PHE A 109 -4.27 9.61 -11.54
C PHE A 109 -4.12 11.14 -11.47
N SER A 110 -4.99 11.88 -10.78
CA SER A 110 -4.99 13.36 -10.77
C SER A 110 -4.03 13.99 -9.76
N THR A 111 -3.58 13.25 -8.74
CA THR A 111 -2.71 13.83 -7.71
C THR A 111 -1.33 14.21 -8.27
N GLY A 112 -0.92 13.66 -9.42
CA GLY A 112 0.40 13.88 -10.02
C GLY A 112 1.56 13.46 -9.10
N GLU A 113 1.25 12.73 -8.02
CA GLU A 113 2.19 12.31 -7.00
C GLU A 113 2.83 10.97 -7.34
N ARG A 114 2.06 10.09 -8.01
CA ARG A 114 2.45 8.75 -8.50
C ARG A 114 1.61 8.37 -9.71
N ASP A 115 2.24 7.69 -10.67
CA ASP A 115 1.53 7.09 -11.79
C ASP A 115 1.08 5.67 -11.42
N PHE A 116 -0.03 5.22 -11.99
CA PHE A 116 -0.55 3.87 -11.79
C PHE A 116 -0.54 3.12 -13.11
N GLU A 117 -0.18 1.85 -13.05
CA GLU A 117 -0.19 0.95 -14.20
C GLU A 117 -1.13 -0.23 -13.97
N LYS A 118 -1.56 -0.84 -15.08
CA LYS A 118 -2.33 -2.07 -15.05
C LYS A 118 -1.42 -3.24 -14.71
N LEU A 119 -1.85 -4.06 -13.75
CA LEU A 119 -1.20 -5.30 -13.39
C LEU A 119 -2.10 -6.48 -13.78
N HIS A 120 -1.52 -7.53 -14.36
CA HIS A 120 -2.29 -8.75 -14.63
C HIS A 120 -2.75 -9.38 -13.31
N GLN A 121 -3.99 -9.89 -13.25
CA GLN A 121 -4.62 -10.35 -12.01
C GLN A 121 -3.85 -11.48 -11.30
N THR A 122 -3.21 -12.37 -12.06
CA THR A 122 -2.36 -13.44 -11.49
C THR A 122 -1.14 -12.87 -10.80
N CYS A 123 -0.57 -11.79 -11.35
CA CYS A 123 0.57 -11.09 -10.78
C CYS A 123 0.18 -10.21 -9.60
N ALA A 124 -0.99 -9.57 -9.62
CA ALA A 124 -1.55 -8.88 -8.47
C ALA A 124 -1.71 -9.82 -7.26
N LYS A 125 -2.26 -11.02 -7.49
CA LYS A 125 -2.41 -12.03 -6.43
C LYS A 125 -1.05 -12.52 -5.92
N LYS A 126 -0.14 -12.91 -6.83
CA LYS A 126 1.22 -13.36 -6.48
C LYS A 126 1.99 -12.31 -5.69
N LEU A 127 1.86 -11.04 -6.07
CA LEU A 127 2.47 -9.94 -5.34
C LEU A 127 1.96 -9.87 -3.91
N LEU A 128 0.62 -9.80 -3.75
CA LEU A 128 0.00 -9.64 -2.45
C LEU A 128 0.28 -10.85 -1.53
N ASP A 129 0.22 -12.06 -2.06
CA ASP A 129 0.56 -13.29 -1.34
C ASP A 129 2.00 -13.23 -0.81
N GLY A 130 2.97 -12.89 -1.67
CA GLY A 130 4.36 -12.80 -1.25
C GLY A 130 4.67 -11.63 -0.31
N VAL A 131 3.96 -10.49 -0.43
CA VAL A 131 4.04 -9.38 0.54
C VAL A 131 3.61 -9.85 1.93
N VAL A 132 2.50 -10.59 1.99
CA VAL A 132 1.96 -11.12 3.24
C VAL A 132 2.87 -12.18 3.83
N ASP A 133 3.39 -13.11 3.01
CA ASP A 133 4.27 -14.17 3.48
C ASP A 133 5.62 -13.63 3.96
N PHE A 134 6.22 -12.68 3.25
CA PHE A 134 7.42 -11.97 3.69
C PHE A 134 7.21 -11.30 5.06
N ALA A 135 6.11 -10.56 5.24
CA ALA A 135 5.82 -9.89 6.50
C ALA A 135 5.57 -10.88 7.65
N LYS A 136 4.93 -12.03 7.38
CA LYS A 136 4.74 -13.09 8.38
C LYS A 136 6.07 -13.67 8.85
N GLU A 137 7.04 -13.88 7.97
CA GLU A 137 8.39 -14.35 8.34
C GLU A 137 9.07 -13.37 9.31
N LEU A 138 8.79 -12.07 9.17
CA LEU A 138 9.24 -11.01 10.07
C LEU A 138 8.42 -10.88 11.35
N GLY A 139 7.34 -11.65 11.51
CA GLY A 139 6.47 -11.61 12.69
C GLY A 139 5.31 -10.61 12.61
N PHE A 140 4.96 -10.14 11.42
CA PHE A 140 3.82 -9.24 11.20
C PHE A 140 2.62 -9.96 10.59
N ALA A 141 1.43 -9.62 11.09
CA ALA A 141 0.17 -10.05 10.51
C ALA A 141 -0.41 -8.93 9.62
N PRO A 142 -1.12 -9.26 8.54
CA PRO A 142 -1.82 -8.25 7.73
C PRO A 142 -2.93 -7.57 8.54
N HIS A 143 -3.33 -6.36 8.10
CA HIS A 143 -4.46 -5.63 8.69
C HIS A 143 -5.73 -6.50 8.82
N PRO A 144 -6.54 -6.39 9.88
CA PRO A 144 -7.72 -7.25 10.10
C PRO A 144 -8.71 -7.31 8.92
N ASP A 145 -8.89 -6.19 8.21
CA ASP A 145 -9.79 -6.10 7.06
C ASP A 145 -9.26 -6.83 5.81
N TYR A 146 -7.98 -7.22 5.80
CA TYR A 146 -7.35 -7.96 4.71
C TYR A 146 -8.14 -9.21 4.35
N LYS A 147 -8.60 -9.97 5.34
CA LYS A 147 -9.28 -11.24 5.11
C LYS A 147 -10.52 -11.06 4.23
N ASN A 148 -11.34 -10.04 4.49
CA ASN A 148 -12.53 -9.78 3.69
C ASN A 148 -12.15 -9.28 2.29
N ALA A 149 -11.26 -8.30 2.19
CA ALA A 149 -10.85 -7.74 0.90
C ALA A 149 -10.17 -8.77 -0.01
N TYR A 150 -9.37 -9.66 0.57
CA TYR A 150 -8.63 -10.71 -0.15
C TYR A 150 -9.56 -11.72 -0.85
N GLU A 151 -10.76 -11.97 -0.31
CA GLU A 151 -11.71 -12.92 -0.90
C GLU A 151 -12.12 -12.53 -2.34
N LEU A 152 -11.97 -11.26 -2.74
CA LEU A 152 -12.24 -10.81 -4.12
C LEU A 152 -11.34 -11.48 -5.17
N PHE A 153 -10.13 -11.93 -4.79
CA PHE A 153 -9.26 -12.66 -5.71
C PHE A 153 -9.89 -13.99 -6.17
N GLY A 154 -10.70 -14.64 -5.33
CA GLY A 154 -11.30 -15.93 -5.63
C GLY A 154 -10.26 -16.97 -6.04
N ASN A 155 -10.56 -17.68 -7.13
CA ASN A 155 -9.75 -18.79 -7.64
C ASN A 155 -8.68 -18.37 -8.66
N ILE A 156 -8.27 -17.09 -8.68
CA ILE A 156 -7.14 -16.68 -9.52
C ILE A 156 -5.91 -17.51 -9.14
N ASP A 157 -5.29 -18.14 -10.13
CA ASP A 157 -4.01 -18.85 -9.95
C ASP A 157 -2.84 -17.86 -9.95
N ALA A 158 -2.21 -17.68 -8.79
CA ALA A 158 -1.01 -16.86 -8.65
C ALA A 158 0.22 -17.48 -9.34
N GLY A 159 0.24 -18.82 -9.50
CA GLY A 159 1.33 -19.57 -10.13
C GLY A 159 1.51 -19.23 -11.61
N ALA A 160 0.43 -18.84 -12.28
CA ALA A 160 0.46 -18.39 -13.68
C ALA A 160 1.17 -17.04 -13.89
N CYS A 161 1.54 -16.29 -12.84
CA CYS A 161 2.33 -15.08 -13.01
C CYS A 161 3.83 -15.39 -13.20
N PRO A 162 4.44 -14.96 -14.32
CA PRO A 162 5.86 -15.23 -14.60
C PRO A 162 6.82 -14.34 -13.79
N VAL A 163 6.32 -13.25 -13.20
CA VAL A 163 7.16 -12.28 -12.48
C VAL A 163 7.65 -12.88 -11.17
N LYS A 164 8.94 -12.71 -10.87
CA LYS A 164 9.53 -12.99 -9.55
C LYS A 164 9.67 -11.69 -8.79
N TYR A 165 8.89 -11.53 -7.73
CA TYR A 165 9.00 -10.38 -6.83
C TYR A 165 10.11 -10.58 -5.79
N THR A 166 10.75 -9.49 -5.41
CA THR A 166 11.74 -9.45 -4.33
C THR A 166 11.26 -8.43 -3.30
N TYR A 167 11.29 -8.83 -2.03
CA TYR A 167 10.82 -8.04 -0.90
C TYR A 167 11.99 -7.56 -0.05
N GLY A 168 11.76 -6.53 0.76
CA GLY A 168 12.83 -5.81 1.44
C GLY A 168 13.55 -4.84 0.52
N LYS A 169 14.61 -4.22 1.05
CA LYS A 169 15.45 -3.27 0.34
C LYS A 169 16.91 -3.61 0.58
N ASN A 170 17.67 -3.79 -0.51
CA ASN A 170 19.08 -4.20 -0.46
C ASN A 170 19.28 -5.50 0.34
N GLY A 171 18.36 -6.47 0.18
CA GLY A 171 18.44 -7.79 0.82
C GLY A 171 18.06 -7.83 2.30
N LYS A 172 17.56 -6.73 2.88
CA LYS A 172 17.10 -6.67 4.28
C LYS A 172 15.70 -6.07 4.39
N PRO A 173 14.94 -6.38 5.45
CA PRO A 173 13.77 -5.59 5.81
C PRO A 173 14.15 -4.12 5.99
N PHE A 174 13.32 -3.22 5.46
CA PHE A 174 13.55 -1.78 5.55
C PHE A 174 12.27 -1.11 6.05
N TYR A 175 12.26 -0.80 7.34
CA TYR A 175 11.12 -0.19 8.01
C TYR A 175 11.14 1.33 7.84
N MET A 176 10.04 1.89 7.38
CA MET A 176 9.79 3.33 7.35
C MET A 176 8.58 3.63 8.22
N ASN A 177 8.75 4.49 9.24
CA ASN A 177 7.59 4.85 10.04
C ASN A 177 6.59 5.67 9.20
N GLY A 178 5.32 5.33 9.38
CA GLY A 178 4.20 6.07 8.82
C GLY A 178 3.82 7.27 9.71
N PRO A 179 3.08 8.23 9.15
CA PRO A 179 2.61 9.40 9.91
C PRO A 179 1.55 9.08 10.99
N TYR A 180 1.05 7.85 11.05
CA TYR A 180 -0.02 7.42 11.97
C TYR A 180 0.44 6.37 12.98
N GLU A 181 1.70 5.98 12.97
CA GLU A 181 2.24 5.06 13.96
C GLU A 181 2.60 5.85 15.23
N SER A 182 2.07 5.41 16.37
CA SER A 182 2.42 5.98 17.67
C SER A 182 3.87 5.61 18.04
N PRO A 183 4.51 6.33 18.97
CA PRO A 183 5.82 5.91 19.50
C PRO A 183 5.83 4.46 20.01
N ALA A 184 4.74 4.01 20.65
CA ALA A 184 4.60 2.63 21.13
C ALA A 184 4.49 1.62 19.98
N ASP A 185 3.83 1.96 18.87
CA ASP A 185 3.80 1.11 17.67
C ASP A 185 5.19 0.98 17.05
N ILE A 186 5.90 2.10 16.93
CA ILE A 186 7.27 2.14 16.41
C ILE A 186 8.18 1.24 17.25
N GLU A 187 8.13 1.38 18.57
CA GLU A 187 8.92 0.55 19.49
C GLU A 187 8.58 -0.94 19.35
N ARG A 188 7.29 -1.29 19.31
CA ARG A 188 6.82 -2.67 19.12
C ARG A 188 7.33 -3.27 17.81
N ILE A 189 7.30 -2.50 16.72
CA ILE A 189 7.79 -2.93 15.41
C ILE A 189 9.31 -3.18 15.45
N ILE A 190 10.07 -2.24 16.00
CA ILE A 190 11.52 -2.37 16.15
C ILE A 190 11.87 -3.59 17.01
N ASN A 191 11.20 -3.76 18.16
CA ASN A 191 11.43 -4.92 19.03
C ASN A 191 11.11 -6.24 18.33
N THR A 192 10.09 -6.27 17.47
CA THR A 192 9.75 -7.46 16.67
C THR A 192 10.87 -7.77 15.67
N LEU A 193 11.32 -6.76 14.93
CA LEU A 193 12.41 -6.89 13.95
C LEU A 193 13.73 -7.28 14.60
N THR A 194 14.11 -6.67 15.72
CA THR A 194 15.32 -7.01 16.49
C THR A 194 15.28 -8.46 16.97
N LYS A 195 14.12 -8.95 17.45
CA LYS A 195 13.97 -10.35 17.87
C LYS A 195 14.09 -11.33 16.70
N LYS A 196 13.63 -10.94 15.50
CA LYS A 196 13.61 -11.83 14.32
C LYS A 196 14.90 -11.80 13.51
N CYS A 197 15.48 -10.63 13.34
CA CYS A 197 16.60 -10.40 12.42
C CYS A 197 17.91 -10.08 13.15
N GLY A 198 17.87 -9.82 14.46
CA GLY A 198 18.97 -9.22 15.20
C GLY A 198 19.03 -7.69 15.00
N PRO A 199 19.83 -6.97 15.82
CA PRO A 199 19.90 -5.52 15.79
C PRO A 199 20.38 -4.94 14.45
N ASP A 200 21.25 -5.66 13.73
CA ASP A 200 21.79 -5.25 12.43
C ASP A 200 21.07 -5.91 11.23
N GLY A 201 20.01 -6.67 11.50
CA GLY A 201 19.31 -7.48 10.50
C GLY A 201 18.32 -6.71 9.62
N PHE A 202 18.05 -5.45 9.94
CA PHE A 202 17.09 -4.60 9.24
C PHE A 202 17.58 -3.14 9.23
N HIS A 203 16.99 -2.33 8.37
CA HIS A 203 17.24 -0.89 8.32
C HIS A 203 15.97 -0.13 8.71
N THR A 204 16.15 1.07 9.26
CA THR A 204 15.06 1.97 9.61
C THR A 204 15.23 3.33 8.97
N LEU A 205 14.11 3.99 8.71
CA LEU A 205 14.08 5.40 8.37
C LEU A 205 12.93 6.06 9.14
N PHE A 206 13.30 6.93 10.08
CA PHE A 206 12.35 7.75 10.80
C PHE A 206 12.07 9.03 10.00
N ARG A 207 10.86 9.15 9.47
CA ARG A 207 10.28 10.40 8.99
C ARG A 207 9.88 11.21 10.21
N LEU A 208 10.53 12.35 10.39
CA LEU A 208 10.12 13.36 11.36
C LEU A 208 8.64 13.67 11.12
N THR A 209 7.80 13.39 12.12
CA THR A 209 6.45 13.92 12.16
C THR A 209 6.54 15.38 12.62
N ASP A 210 5.68 16.25 12.10
CA ASP A 210 5.62 17.68 12.48
C ASP A 210 5.30 17.90 13.99
N ALA A 211 5.17 16.83 14.77
CA ALA A 211 4.89 16.85 16.21
C ALA A 211 6.13 17.11 17.11
N MET A 212 7.33 17.24 16.54
CA MET A 212 8.53 17.60 17.32
C MET A 212 8.77 19.12 17.41
N ASP A 213 8.03 19.94 16.67
CA ASP A 213 8.16 21.41 16.74
C ASP A 213 7.40 22.02 17.94
N ASP A 214 6.42 21.31 18.52
CA ASP A 214 5.63 21.79 19.66
C ASP A 214 6.27 21.50 21.04
N TYR A 215 7.43 20.80 21.07
CA TYR A 215 8.16 20.51 22.32
C TYR A 215 9.35 21.45 22.56
N PHE A 216 9.58 22.41 21.66
CA PHE A 216 10.65 23.40 21.73
C PHE A 216 10.18 24.85 21.53
N MET A 217 8.93 25.14 21.93
CA MET A 217 8.42 26.52 22.10
C MET A 217 8.15 26.80 23.57
#